data_AF-A0A357YSW2-F1
#
_entry.id   AF-A0A357YSW2-F1
#
_cell.length_a   1.000
_cell.length_b   1.000
_cell.length_c   1.000
_cell.angle_alpha   90.00
_cell.angle_beta   90.00
_cell.angle_gamma   90.00
#
_symmetry.space_group_name_H-M   'P 1'
#
loop_
_entity.id
_entity.type
_entity.pdbx_description
1 polymer ?
#
loop_
_entity_poly.entity_id
_entity_poly.type
_entity_poly.pdbx_seq_one_letter_code
_entity_poly.pdbx_strand_id
1 'polypeptide(L)'
;MELESKLLIATISASSAISGAVISQAFSIIRDILDKKHQRKVLLRTKYEEFAELITRSHEWLSALYRHKSIEEHSNNPPNHARKALLLAYIYFPALIKQSEKFMNSCVIIQSSMIENFQTKDIEPLKEPVKEFKENRQELDRLIILNAKKYSKA
;
A
#
# COMPACT_ATOMS: atom_id res chain seq x y z
N MET A 1 39.11 48.56 33.50
CA MET A 1 37.74 48.37 34.00
C MET A 1 36.67 48.48 32.92
N GLU A 2 36.41 49.64 32.31
CA GLU A 2 35.26 49.78 31.37
C GLU A 2 35.35 48.90 30.11
N LEU A 3 36.55 48.72 29.56
CA LEU A 3 36.80 47.91 28.37
C LEU A 3 36.62 46.40 28.65
N GLU A 4 37.06 45.92 29.80
CA GLU A 4 36.95 44.52 30.20
C GLU A 4 35.49 44.14 30.42
N SER A 5 34.69 45.00 31.06
CA SER A 5 33.25 44.77 31.23
C SER A 5 32.51 44.72 29.88
N LYS A 6 32.85 45.60 28.93
CA LYS A 6 32.27 45.58 27.58
C LYS A 6 32.63 44.30 26.83
N LEU A 7 33.87 43.82 26.95
CA LEU A 7 34.35 42.60 26.31
C LEU A 7 33.70 41.35 26.91
N LEU A 8 33.50 41.33 28.23
CA LEU A 8 32.81 40.25 28.95
C LEU A 8 31.33 40.16 28.55
N ILE A 9 30.64 41.31 28.49
CA ILE A 9 29.25 41.39 28.02
C ILE A 9 29.14 40.92 26.56
N ALA A 10 30.02 41.38 25.68
CA ALA A 10 30.02 40.97 24.27
C ALA A 10 30.21 39.46 24.10
N THR A 11 31.13 38.86 24.87
CA THR A 11 31.37 37.40 24.84
C THR A 11 30.16 36.62 25.34
N ILE A 12 29.52 37.07 26.43
CA ILE A 12 28.29 36.45 26.95
C ILE A 12 27.14 36.57 25.95
N SER A 13 26.95 37.74 25.35
CA SER A 13 25.89 37.95 24.37
C SER A 13 26.09 37.11 23.11
N ALA A 14 27.32 37.06 22.59
CA ALA A 14 27.65 36.26 21.41
C ALA A 14 27.50 34.75 21.70
N SER A 15 28.00 34.27 22.84
CA SER A 15 27.87 32.85 23.23
C SER A 15 26.42 32.45 23.51
N SER A 16 25.62 33.34 24.10
CA SER A 16 24.18 33.11 24.31
C SER A 16 23.40 33.07 22.99
N ALA A 17 23.71 33.97 22.05
CA ALA A 17 23.08 33.98 20.73
C ALA A 17 23.43 32.72 19.91
N ILE A 18 24.71 32.30 19.92
CA ILE A 18 25.16 31.07 19.25
C ILE A 18 24.49 29.85 19.89
N SER A 19 24.46 29.77 21.22
CA SER A 19 23.83 28.65 21.93
C SER A 19 22.33 28.58 21.64
N GLY A 20 21.64 29.72 21.63
CA GLY A 20 20.23 29.82 21.25
C GLY A 20 19.97 29.36 19.82
N ALA A 21 20.83 29.73 18.87
CA ALA A 21 20.74 29.30 17.48
C ALA A 21 20.94 27.78 17.34
N VAL A 22 21.96 27.21 18.02
CA VAL A 22 22.23 25.76 18.00
C VAL A 22 21.06 24.97 18.59
N ILE A 23 20.50 25.41 19.72
CA ILE A 23 19.33 24.76 20.34
C ILE A 23 18.12 24.80 19.40
N SER A 24 17.85 25.96 18.80
CA SER A 24 16.75 26.11 17.84
C SER A 24 16.90 25.17 16.63
N GLN A 25 18.13 25.03 16.12
CA GLN A 25 18.42 24.16 14.99
C GLN A 25 18.29 22.68 15.37
N ALA A 26 18.71 22.30 16.58
CA ALA A 26 18.51 20.96 17.10
C ALA A 26 17.01 20.60 17.22
N PHE A 27 16.18 21.50 17.75
CA PHE A 27 14.73 21.30 17.81
C PHE A 27 14.10 21.20 16.41
N SER A 28 14.58 21.99 15.45
CA SER A 28 14.10 21.92 14.06
C SER A 28 14.39 20.56 13.42
N ILE A 29 15.60 20.02 13.62
CA ILE A 29 15.96 18.68 13.12
C ILE A 29 15.08 17.60 13.76
N ILE A 30 14.85 17.68 15.07
CA ILE A 30 13.98 16.72 15.78
C ILE A 30 12.56 16.78 15.21
N ARG A 31 12.02 17.99 15.01
CA ARG A 31 10.69 18.18 14.41
C ARG A 31 10.63 17.57 13.02
N ASP A 32 11.60 17.82 12.16
CA ASP A 32 11.62 17.29 10.79
C ASP A 32 11.68 15.75 10.77
N ILE A 33 12.39 15.13 11.72
CA ILE A 33 12.42 13.66 11.85
C ILE A 33 11.04 13.13 12.27
N LEU A 34 10.40 13.77 13.25
CA LEU A 34 9.06 13.40 13.70
C LEU A 34 8.02 13.57 12.59
N ASP A 35 8.08 14.68 11.85
CA ASP A 35 7.20 14.98 10.72
C ASP A 35 7.39 13.95 9.61
N LYS A 36 8.63 13.64 9.20
CA LYS A 36 8.91 12.60 8.20
C LYS A 36 8.38 11.23 8.65
N LYS A 37 8.52 10.88 9.93
CA LYS A 37 7.99 9.63 10.49
C LYS A 37 6.46 9.60 10.46
N HIS A 38 5.81 10.69 10.83
CA HIS A 38 4.36 10.83 10.78
C HIS A 38 3.85 10.74 9.33
N GLN A 39 4.43 11.51 8.41
CA GLN A 39 4.09 11.49 6.99
C GLN A 39 4.26 10.09 6.39
N ARG A 40 5.33 9.37 6.74
CA ARG A 40 5.52 7.97 6.32
C ARG A 40 4.42 7.05 6.86
N LYS A 41 4.03 7.18 8.13
CA LYS A 41 2.92 6.39 8.71
C LYS A 41 1.62 6.65 7.97
N VAL A 42 1.28 7.92 7.74
CA VAL A 42 0.06 8.35 7.03
C VAL A 42 0.07 7.79 5.61
N LEU A 43 1.16 7.98 4.87
CA LEU A 43 1.32 7.45 3.52
C LEU A 43 1.09 5.93 3.48
N LEU A 44 1.75 5.17 4.35
CA LEU A 44 1.61 3.71 4.36
C LEU A 44 0.18 3.29 4.71
N ARG A 45 -0.49 3.97 5.65
CA ARG A 45 -1.89 3.72 5.97
C ARG A 45 -2.79 3.93 4.75
N THR A 46 -2.68 5.07 4.09
CA THR A 46 -3.43 5.37 2.87
C THR A 46 -3.16 4.34 1.77
N LYS A 47 -1.91 3.89 1.62
CA LYS A 47 -1.58 2.84 0.65
C LYS A 47 -2.16 1.48 1.02
N TYR A 48 -2.31 1.14 2.30
CA TYR A 48 -3.01 -0.08 2.73
C TYR A 48 -4.51 0.01 2.44
N GLU A 49 -5.12 1.17 2.68
CA GLU A 49 -6.54 1.44 2.36
C GLU A 49 -6.77 1.29 0.84
N GLU A 50 -5.93 1.93 0.02
CA GLU A 50 -5.95 1.80 -1.45
C GLU A 50 -5.74 0.35 -1.90
N PHE A 51 -4.80 -0.37 -1.27
CA PHE A 51 -4.57 -1.79 -1.56
C PHE A 51 -5.82 -2.62 -1.30
N ALA A 52 -6.42 -2.49 -0.11
CA ALA A 52 -7.61 -3.24 0.29
C ALA A 52 -8.81 -2.93 -0.62
N GLU A 53 -8.98 -1.67 -1.02
CA GLU A 53 -9.99 -1.26 -1.99
C GLU A 53 -9.77 -1.95 -3.35
N LEU A 54 -8.55 -1.98 -3.86
CA LEU A 54 -8.23 -2.65 -5.13
C LEU A 54 -8.54 -4.15 -5.09
N ILE A 55 -8.27 -4.83 -3.97
CA ILE A 55 -8.62 -6.25 -3.86
C ILE A 55 -10.15 -6.43 -3.83
N THR A 56 -10.88 -5.55 -3.13
CA THR A 56 -12.34 -5.57 -3.10
C THR A 56 -12.93 -5.37 -4.51
N ARG A 57 -12.45 -4.37 -5.26
CA ARG A 57 -12.86 -4.14 -6.66
C ARG A 57 -12.50 -5.31 -7.58
N SER A 58 -11.44 -6.06 -7.27
CA SER A 58 -11.10 -7.28 -8.02
C SER A 58 -12.12 -8.40 -7.79
N HIS A 59 -12.72 -8.47 -6.61
CA HIS A 59 -13.82 -9.39 -6.33
C HIS A 59 -15.11 -8.98 -7.07
N GLU A 60 -15.41 -7.69 -7.10
CA GLU A 60 -16.54 -7.15 -7.87
C GLU A 60 -16.36 -7.40 -9.38
N TRP A 61 -15.14 -7.25 -9.89
CA TRP A 61 -14.79 -7.61 -11.26
C TRP A 61 -15.12 -9.07 -11.58
N LEU A 62 -14.81 -10.01 -10.69
CA LEU A 62 -15.15 -11.42 -10.89
C LEU A 62 -16.66 -11.61 -11.04
N SER A 63 -17.45 -10.94 -10.20
CA SER A 63 -18.92 -10.96 -10.29
C SER A 63 -19.45 -10.33 -11.58
N ALA A 64 -18.77 -9.29 -12.09
CA ALA A 64 -19.09 -8.69 -13.38
C ALA A 64 -18.74 -9.63 -14.56
N LEU A 65 -17.64 -10.37 -14.45
CA LEU A 65 -17.18 -11.31 -15.47
C LEU A 65 -18.24 -12.37 -15.79
N TYR A 66 -18.95 -12.90 -14.78
CA TYR A 66 -20.06 -13.86 -14.98
C TYR A 66 -21.25 -13.30 -15.79
N ARG A 67 -21.35 -11.98 -15.95
CA ARG A 67 -22.47 -11.32 -16.65
C ARG A 67 -22.17 -11.01 -18.11
N HIS A 68 -20.94 -11.22 -18.56
CA HIS A 68 -20.57 -10.96 -19.95
C HIS A 68 -21.28 -11.93 -20.89
N LYS A 69 -21.63 -11.43 -22.07
CA LYS A 69 -22.41 -12.16 -23.08
C LYS A 69 -21.59 -12.53 -24.31
N SER A 70 -20.33 -12.11 -24.37
CA SER A 70 -19.43 -12.40 -25.48
C SER A 70 -18.00 -12.67 -25.01
N ILE A 71 -17.25 -13.42 -25.82
CA ILE A 71 -15.82 -13.66 -25.59
C ILE A 71 -15.03 -12.34 -25.62
N GLU A 72 -15.39 -11.43 -26.53
CA GLU A 72 -14.75 -10.12 -26.64
C GLU A 72 -14.91 -9.28 -25.38
N GLU A 73 -16.07 -9.33 -24.71
CA GLU A 73 -16.26 -8.70 -23.40
C GLU A 73 -15.35 -9.29 -22.33
N HIS A 74 -15.13 -10.61 -22.34
CA HIS A 74 -14.17 -11.26 -21.43
C HIS A 74 -12.74 -10.85 -21.72
N SER A 75 -12.30 -10.83 -22.98
CA SER A 75 -10.94 -10.47 -23.37
C SER A 75 -10.62 -9.00 -23.10
N ASN A 76 -11.59 -8.10 -23.28
CA ASN A 76 -11.41 -6.66 -23.08
C ASN A 76 -11.48 -6.21 -21.62
N ASN A 77 -11.76 -7.12 -20.69
CA ASN A 77 -11.89 -6.81 -19.27
C ASN A 77 -10.92 -7.61 -18.39
N PRO A 78 -9.60 -7.40 -18.54
CA PRO A 78 -8.60 -8.07 -17.70
C PRO A 78 -8.70 -7.62 -16.23
N PRO A 79 -8.16 -8.41 -15.27
CA PRO A 79 -8.20 -8.11 -13.83
C PRO A 79 -7.28 -6.94 -13.45
N ASN A 80 -7.61 -5.75 -13.94
CA ASN A 80 -6.81 -4.53 -13.81
C ASN A 80 -6.60 -4.11 -12.35
N HIS A 81 -7.60 -4.32 -11.51
CA HIS A 81 -7.51 -3.99 -10.08
C HIS A 81 -6.52 -4.91 -9.36
N ALA A 82 -6.53 -6.21 -9.64
CA ALA A 82 -5.58 -7.15 -9.07
C ALA A 82 -4.14 -6.84 -9.53
N ARG A 83 -3.96 -6.48 -10.80
CA ARG A 83 -2.67 -6.03 -11.33
C ARG A 83 -2.16 -4.76 -10.63
N LYS A 84 -3.02 -3.76 -10.43
CA LYS A 84 -2.68 -2.53 -9.71
C LYS A 84 -2.32 -2.83 -8.25
N ALA A 85 -3.05 -3.73 -7.59
CA ALA A 85 -2.73 -4.15 -6.24
C ALA A 85 -1.34 -4.81 -6.19
N LEU A 86 -1.04 -5.74 -7.10
CA LEU A 86 0.28 -6.37 -7.18
C LEU A 86 1.40 -5.33 -7.37
N LEU A 87 1.21 -4.34 -8.25
CA LEU A 87 2.17 -3.25 -8.41
C LEU A 87 2.37 -2.46 -7.11
N LEU A 88 1.28 -2.18 -6.39
CA LEU A 88 1.33 -1.49 -5.10
C LEU A 88 2.07 -2.33 -4.03
N ALA A 89 1.93 -3.66 -4.06
CA ALA A 89 2.71 -4.55 -3.20
C ALA A 89 4.21 -4.44 -3.48
N TYR A 90 4.65 -4.43 -4.75
CA TYR A 90 6.07 -4.28 -5.09
C TYR A 90 6.64 -2.93 -4.62
N ILE A 91 5.86 -1.86 -4.68
CA ILE A 91 6.33 -0.51 -4.32
C ILE A 91 6.37 -0.31 -2.79
N TYR A 92 5.29 -0.72 -2.09
CA TYR A 92 5.08 -0.34 -0.68
C TYR A 92 5.07 -1.51 0.30
N PHE A 93 4.73 -2.72 -0.15
CA PHE A 93 4.44 -3.84 0.75
C PHE A 93 5.18 -5.14 0.37
N PRO A 94 6.51 -5.21 0.58
CA PRO A 94 7.30 -6.39 0.23
C PRO A 94 6.77 -7.71 0.82
N ALA A 95 6.23 -7.64 2.05
CA ALA A 95 5.66 -8.80 2.74
C ALA A 95 4.39 -9.37 2.08
N LEU A 96 3.72 -8.59 1.22
CA LEU A 96 2.48 -8.99 0.55
C LEU A 96 2.72 -9.47 -0.89
N ILE A 97 3.91 -9.30 -1.47
CA ILE A 97 4.20 -9.58 -2.88
C ILE A 97 3.76 -10.99 -3.26
N LYS A 98 4.29 -12.01 -2.59
CA LYS A 98 4.02 -13.43 -2.91
C LYS A 98 2.53 -13.75 -2.91
N GLN A 99 1.78 -13.23 -1.94
CA GLN A 99 0.34 -13.51 -1.84
C GLN A 99 -0.46 -12.69 -2.86
N SER A 100 0.02 -11.50 -3.22
CA SER A 100 -0.57 -10.68 -4.28
C SER A 100 -0.36 -11.31 -5.66
N GLU A 101 0.80 -11.93 -5.91
CA GLU A 101 1.09 -12.69 -7.13
C GLU A 101 0.13 -13.87 -7.28
N LYS A 102 -0.02 -14.67 -6.21
CA LYS A 102 -0.99 -15.78 -6.20
C LYS A 102 -2.42 -15.30 -6.47
N PHE A 103 -2.84 -14.23 -5.82
CA PHE A 103 -4.16 -13.65 -6.03
C PHE A 103 -4.37 -13.17 -7.48
N MET A 104 -3.40 -12.44 -8.04
CA MET A 104 -3.43 -12.00 -9.44
C MET A 104 -3.48 -13.18 -10.40
N ASN A 105 -2.67 -14.21 -10.16
CA ASN A 105 -2.64 -15.41 -11.00
C ASN A 105 -3.98 -16.15 -10.96
N SER A 106 -4.62 -16.29 -9.79
CA SER A 106 -5.97 -16.86 -9.72
C SER A 106 -6.99 -16.05 -10.51
N CYS A 107 -6.89 -14.71 -10.54
CA CYS A 107 -7.76 -13.88 -11.38
C CYS A 107 -7.55 -14.18 -12.88
N VAL A 108 -6.29 -14.29 -13.31
CA VAL A 108 -5.95 -14.60 -14.70
C VAL A 108 -6.44 -15.99 -15.09
N ILE A 109 -6.21 -17.00 -14.24
CA ILE A 109 -6.66 -18.37 -14.49
C ILE A 109 -8.18 -18.41 -14.66
N ILE A 110 -8.94 -17.76 -13.77
CA ILE A 110 -10.40 -17.70 -13.92
C ILE A 110 -10.80 -17.04 -15.24
N GLN A 111 -10.16 -15.93 -15.62
CA GLN A 111 -10.46 -15.26 -16.88
C GLN A 111 -10.18 -16.17 -18.09
N SER A 112 -9.03 -16.86 -18.10
CA SER A 112 -8.68 -17.80 -19.16
C SER A 112 -9.67 -18.95 -19.23
N SER A 113 -10.01 -19.57 -18.09
CA SER A 113 -10.99 -20.67 -18.05
C SER A 113 -12.38 -20.23 -18.49
N MET A 114 -12.80 -18.99 -18.17
CA MET A 114 -14.05 -18.42 -18.67
C MET A 114 -14.06 -18.27 -20.19
N ILE A 115 -12.95 -17.79 -20.76
CA ILE A 115 -12.80 -17.62 -22.21
C ILE A 115 -12.81 -18.99 -22.92
N GLU A 116 -12.03 -19.94 -22.41
CA GLU A 116 -11.89 -21.29 -22.99
C GLU A 116 -13.20 -22.08 -22.98
N ASN A 117 -13.99 -21.94 -21.90
CA ASN A 117 -15.24 -22.69 -21.71
C ASN A 117 -16.50 -21.88 -22.05
N PHE A 118 -16.34 -20.72 -22.70
CA PHE A 118 -17.47 -19.84 -23.01
C PHE A 118 -18.54 -20.51 -23.87
N GLN A 119 -18.12 -21.30 -24.87
CA GLN A 119 -19.04 -21.96 -25.81
C GLN A 119 -19.75 -23.16 -25.20
N THR A 120 -19.07 -23.93 -24.36
CA THR A 120 -19.62 -25.13 -23.74
C THR A 120 -20.58 -24.80 -22.59
N LYS A 121 -20.48 -23.58 -22.04
CA LYS A 121 -21.18 -23.15 -20.81
C LYS A 121 -20.92 -24.10 -19.64
N ASP A 122 -19.83 -24.85 -19.71
CA ASP A 122 -19.44 -25.77 -18.65
C ASP A 122 -18.78 -24.96 -17.52
N ILE A 123 -19.32 -25.13 -16.33
CA ILE A 123 -18.85 -24.45 -15.12
C ILE A 123 -17.96 -25.36 -14.26
N GLU A 124 -17.87 -26.65 -14.59
CA GLU A 124 -17.04 -27.60 -13.85
C GLU A 124 -15.56 -27.16 -13.80
N PRO A 125 -14.95 -26.72 -14.93
CA PRO A 125 -13.56 -26.27 -14.94
C PRO A 125 -13.29 -25.02 -14.08
N LEU A 126 -14.34 -24.28 -13.68
CA LEU A 126 -14.21 -23.07 -12.88
C LEU A 126 -14.22 -23.34 -11.38
N LYS A 127 -14.63 -24.54 -10.92
CA LYS A 127 -14.78 -24.84 -9.49
C LYS A 127 -13.47 -24.69 -8.72
N GLU A 128 -12.41 -25.32 -9.19
CA GLU A 128 -11.08 -25.24 -8.53
C GLU A 128 -10.47 -23.83 -8.63
N PRO A 129 -10.42 -23.16 -9.80
CA PRO A 129 -9.94 -21.78 -9.89
C PRO A 129 -10.67 -20.79 -8.97
N VAL A 130 -12.00 -20.92 -8.85
CA VAL A 130 -12.79 -20.06 -7.95
C VAL A 130 -12.49 -20.35 -6.48
N LYS A 131 -12.27 -21.62 -6.13
CA LYS A 131 -11.85 -22.01 -4.78
C LYS A 131 -10.47 -21.45 -4.45
N GLU A 132 -9.49 -21.64 -5.31
CA GLU A 132 -8.14 -21.08 -5.13
C GLU A 132 -8.17 -19.55 -5.03
N PHE A 133 -8.97 -18.88 -5.85
CA PHE A 133 -9.17 -17.43 -5.75
C PHE A 133 -9.68 -17.01 -4.36
N LYS A 134 -10.69 -17.72 -3.82
CA LYS A 134 -11.24 -17.44 -2.49
C LYS A 134 -10.20 -17.65 -1.39
N GLU A 135 -9.47 -18.75 -1.44
CA GLU A 135 -8.41 -19.05 -0.47
C GLU A 135 -7.29 -18.00 -0.53
N ASN A 136 -6.84 -17.67 -1.75
CA ASN A 136 -5.80 -16.65 -1.95
C ASN A 136 -6.25 -15.26 -1.51
N ARG A 137 -7.52 -14.91 -1.72
CA ARG A 137 -8.15 -13.68 -1.25
C ARG A 137 -8.15 -13.61 0.28
N GLN A 138 -8.61 -14.67 0.94
CA GLN A 138 -8.71 -14.74 2.40
C GLN A 138 -7.34 -14.63 3.07
N GLU A 139 -6.33 -15.34 2.54
CA GLU A 139 -4.98 -15.23 3.08
C GLU A 139 -4.40 -13.84 2.85
N LEU A 140 -4.68 -13.22 1.69
CA LEU A 140 -4.25 -11.84 1.43
C LEU A 140 -4.90 -10.86 2.43
N ASP A 141 -6.20 -10.99 2.71
CA ASP A 141 -6.89 -10.20 3.74
C ASP A 141 -6.25 -10.38 5.12
N ARG A 142 -5.96 -11.62 5.51
CA ARG A 142 -5.29 -11.92 6.77
C ARG A 142 -3.96 -11.19 6.89
N LEU A 143 -3.15 -11.23 5.83
CA LEU A 143 -1.85 -10.55 5.79
C LEU A 143 -1.97 -9.03 5.76
N ILE A 144 -2.97 -8.47 5.06
CA ILE A 144 -3.27 -7.03 5.09
C ILE A 144 -3.58 -6.61 6.53
N ILE A 145 -4.52 -7.29 7.20
CA ILE A 145 -4.91 -6.96 8.58
C ILE A 145 -3.72 -7.06 9.54
N LEU A 146 -2.93 -8.12 9.42
CA LEU A 146 -1.75 -8.34 10.26
C LEU A 146 -0.72 -7.21 10.12
N ASN A 147 -0.47 -6.76 8.89
CA ASN A 147 0.57 -5.75 8.63
C ASN A 147 0.05 -4.31 8.79
N ALA A 148 -1.20 -4.03 8.46
CA ALA A 148 -1.82 -2.72 8.62
C ALA A 148 -1.93 -2.29 10.09
N LYS A 149 -2.10 -3.24 11.03
CA LYS A 149 -2.12 -2.97 12.47
C LYS A 149 -0.92 -2.15 12.96
N LYS A 150 0.26 -2.33 12.36
CA LYS A 150 1.49 -1.58 12.70
C LYS A 150 1.37 -0.08 12.45
N TYR A 151 0.47 0.32 11.56
CA TYR A 151 0.27 1.72 11.13
C TYR A 151 -1.05 2.31 11.65
N SER A 152 -1.84 1.52 12.38
CA SER A 152 -3.16 1.92 12.92
C SER A 152 -3.08 2.75 14.21
N LYS A 153 -1.98 2.66 14.96
CA LYS A 153 -1.79 3.44 16.20
C LYS A 153 -1.10 4.76 15.90
N ALA A 154 -1.80 5.86 16.17
CA ALA A 154 -1.28 7.22 16.15
C ALA A 154 -0.08 7.33 17.11
#